data_AF-A0AAD2CQH0-F1
#
_entry.id   AF-A0AAD2CQH0-F1
#
_cell.length_a   1.000
_cell.length_b   1.000
_cell.length_c   1.000
_cell.angle_alpha   90.00
_cell.angle_beta   90.00
_cell.angle_gamma   90.00
#
_symmetry.space_group_name_H-M   'P 1'
#
loop_
_entity.id
_entity.type
_entity.pdbx_description
1 polymer ?
#
loop_
_entity_poly.entity_id
_entity_poly.type
_entity_poly.pdbx_seq_one_letter_code
_entity_poly.pdbx_strand_id
1 'polypeptide(L)'
;MKDMKYKDDLIEKIGGQSQYEFVVIEYCENIQKDHRLEYFFGHLDLQELIQLQKQFLDAVFLDVTEKEATTLKNQLMIKYYGLWHMGMNERYFEVLEGHFSETLRDCWVEESLLQQCQKRFEELRPLFEQSGQIALDGCKQNLGKHVGHNTIATA
;
A
#
# COMPACT_ATOMS: atom_id res chain seq x y z
N MET A 1 15.47 -15.65 12.68
CA MET A 1 14.88 -14.32 12.38
C MET A 1 16.03 -13.36 12.24
N LYS A 2 16.15 -12.67 11.11
CA LYS A 2 17.09 -11.54 10.96
C LYS A 2 16.60 -10.46 11.93
N ASP A 3 17.48 -9.88 12.74
CA ASP A 3 17.10 -8.73 13.57
C ASP A 3 16.61 -7.61 12.65
N MET A 4 15.31 -7.33 12.68
CA MET A 4 14.72 -6.27 11.90
C MET A 4 15.08 -4.96 12.57
N LYS A 5 16.06 -4.25 11.99
CA LYS A 5 16.42 -2.92 12.43
C LYS A 5 15.53 -1.91 11.70
N TYR A 6 14.89 -1.03 12.46
CA TYR A 6 14.05 0.03 11.93
C TYR A 6 14.81 1.35 11.88
N LYS A 7 14.51 2.18 10.88
CA LYS A 7 15.13 3.49 10.70
C LYS A 7 14.92 4.34 11.95
N ASP A 8 15.95 5.05 12.38
CA ASP A 8 15.89 6.03 13.48
C ASP A 8 15.30 5.49 14.80
N ASP A 9 15.37 4.17 15.02
CA ASP A 9 14.73 3.46 16.13
C ASP A 9 13.22 3.79 16.26
N LEU A 10 12.56 3.98 15.10
CA LEU A 10 11.17 4.46 15.03
C LEU A 10 10.20 3.61 15.85
N ILE A 11 10.34 2.29 15.79
CA ILE A 11 9.47 1.37 16.52
C ILE A 11 9.69 1.47 18.03
N GLU A 12 10.93 1.60 18.49
CA GLU A 12 11.22 1.82 19.90
C GLU A 12 10.61 3.14 20.39
N LYS A 13 10.71 4.20 19.58
CA LYS A 13 10.11 5.51 19.89
C LYS A 13 8.58 5.49 19.93
N ILE A 14 7.93 4.63 19.13
CA ILE A 14 6.46 4.46 19.16
C ILE A 14 6.02 3.79 20.47
N GLY A 15 6.92 3.12 21.19
CA GLY A 15 6.60 2.33 22.39
C GLY A 15 7.01 0.86 22.28
N GLY A 16 7.87 0.53 21.31
CA GLY A 16 8.37 -0.81 21.05
C GLY A 16 7.45 -1.65 20.16
N GLN A 17 7.86 -2.89 19.92
CA GLN A 17 7.21 -3.80 18.96
C GLN A 17 5.72 -4.03 19.27
N SER A 18 5.34 -4.21 20.54
CA SER A 18 3.94 -4.46 20.91
C SER A 18 3.03 -3.26 20.63
N GLN A 19 3.51 -2.03 20.87
CA GLN A 19 2.74 -0.83 20.58
C GLN A 19 2.59 -0.62 19.08
N TYR A 20 3.65 -0.87 18.32
CA TYR A 20 3.58 -0.83 16.85
C TYR A 20 2.60 -1.87 16.30
N GLU A 21 2.61 -3.10 16.81
CA GLU A 21 1.65 -4.13 16.40
C GLU A 21 0.21 -3.72 16.68
N PHE A 22 -0.05 -3.12 17.84
CA PHE A 22 -1.35 -2.56 18.18
C PHE A 22 -1.76 -1.44 17.21
N VAL A 23 -0.87 -0.50 16.91
CA VAL A 23 -1.11 0.57 15.92
C VAL A 23 -1.49 -0.03 14.56
N VAL A 24 -0.80 -1.07 14.10
CA VAL A 24 -1.12 -1.68 12.80
C VAL A 24 -2.47 -2.38 12.81
N ILE A 25 -2.84 -3.04 13.91
CA ILE A 25 -4.15 -3.67 14.07
C ILE A 25 -5.25 -2.62 13.97
N GLU A 26 -5.19 -1.57 14.80
CA GLU A 26 -6.18 -0.47 14.81
C GLU A 26 -6.27 0.23 13.44
N TYR A 27 -5.13 0.46 12.79
CA TYR A 27 -5.07 1.02 11.44
C TYR A 27 -5.82 0.14 10.42
N CYS A 28 -5.66 -1.18 10.49
CA CYS A 28 -6.35 -2.11 9.60
C CYS A 28 -7.86 -2.19 9.91
N GLU A 29 -8.25 -2.09 11.18
CA GLU A 29 -9.67 -2.00 11.53
C GLU A 29 -10.31 -0.72 10.97
N ASN A 30 -9.60 0.41 11.02
CA ASN A 30 -10.07 1.68 10.46
C ASN A 30 -10.22 1.59 8.93
N ILE A 31 -9.29 0.92 8.25
CA ILE A 31 -9.42 0.60 6.82
C ILE A 31 -10.68 -0.24 6.53
N GLN A 32 -10.93 -1.30 7.30
CA GLN A 32 -12.11 -2.17 7.07
C GLN A 32 -13.44 -1.45 7.27
N LYS A 33 -13.47 -0.44 8.17
CA LYS A 33 -14.65 0.38 8.43
C LYS A 33 -14.89 1.45 7.36
N ASP A 34 -13.93 1.71 6.47
CA ASP A 34 -14.03 2.74 5.43
C ASP A 34 -14.58 2.17 4.10
N HIS A 35 -15.84 2.51 3.81
CA HIS A 35 -16.53 2.15 2.57
C HIS A 35 -15.78 2.57 1.28
N ARG A 36 -14.91 3.58 1.33
CA ARG A 36 -14.10 4.01 0.17
C ARG A 36 -13.05 2.96 -0.21
N LEU A 37 -12.63 2.13 0.75
CA LEU A 37 -11.60 1.11 0.61
C LEU A 37 -12.17 -0.31 0.46
N GLU A 38 -13.47 -0.49 0.70
CA GLU A 38 -14.18 -1.77 0.62
C GLU A 38 -13.96 -2.48 -0.73
N TYR A 39 -13.98 -1.72 -1.83
CA TYR A 39 -13.76 -2.30 -3.16
C TYR A 39 -12.41 -3.02 -3.28
N PHE A 40 -11.37 -2.55 -2.59
CA PHE A 40 -10.02 -3.12 -2.67
C PHE A 40 -9.76 -4.18 -1.61
N PHE A 41 -10.25 -3.98 -0.39
CA PHE A 41 -9.88 -4.81 0.77
C PHE A 41 -11.05 -5.58 1.38
N GLY A 42 -12.29 -5.39 0.93
CA GLY A 42 -13.48 -6.01 1.53
C GLY A 42 -13.54 -7.53 1.43
N HIS A 43 -12.68 -8.13 0.60
CA HIS A 43 -12.53 -9.59 0.50
C HIS A 43 -11.46 -10.16 1.45
N LEU A 44 -10.66 -9.31 2.10
CA LEU A 44 -9.60 -9.72 3.01
C LEU A 44 -10.15 -9.78 4.43
N ASP A 45 -9.81 -10.84 5.16
CA ASP A 45 -9.99 -10.83 6.61
C ASP A 45 -8.99 -9.86 7.29
N LEU A 46 -9.21 -9.56 8.57
CA LEU A 46 -8.38 -8.60 9.29
C LEU A 46 -6.91 -9.04 9.36
N GLN A 47 -6.63 -10.34 9.49
CA GLN A 47 -5.26 -10.84 9.56
C GLN A 47 -4.54 -10.73 8.22
N GLU A 48 -5.24 -11.02 7.12
CA GLU A 48 -4.73 -10.82 5.76
C GLU A 48 -4.42 -9.35 5.49
N LEU A 49 -5.32 -8.44 5.91
CA LEU A 49 -5.11 -7.00 5.78
C LEU A 49 -3.94 -6.51 6.63
N ILE A 50 -3.84 -6.95 7.89
CA ILE A 50 -2.68 -6.65 8.75
C ILE A 50 -1.39 -7.10 8.07
N GLN A 51 -1.33 -8.33 7.59
CA GLN A 51 -0.14 -8.86 6.94
C GLN A 51 0.23 -8.06 5.68
N LEU A 52 -0.77 -7.64 4.90
CA LEU A 52 -0.56 -6.77 3.73
C LEU A 52 -0.01 -5.41 4.14
N GLN A 53 -0.67 -4.71 5.08
CA GLN A 53 -0.27 -3.38 5.51
C GLN A 53 1.11 -3.37 6.18
N LYS A 54 1.44 -4.38 7.00
CA LYS A 54 2.79 -4.54 7.56
C LYS A 54 3.86 -4.59 6.47
N GLN A 55 3.60 -5.28 5.37
CA GLN A 55 4.59 -5.37 4.28
C GLN A 55 4.83 -4.03 3.59
N PHE A 56 3.79 -3.20 3.43
CA PHE A 56 3.96 -1.83 2.94
C PHE A 56 4.75 -0.98 3.93
N LEU A 57 4.40 -1.01 5.22
CA LEU A 57 5.12 -0.26 6.26
C LEU A 57 6.58 -0.69 6.39
N ASP A 58 6.87 -1.99 6.38
CA ASP A 58 8.23 -2.53 6.46
C ASP A 58 9.10 -2.06 5.29
N ALA A 59 8.53 -1.92 4.08
CA ALA A 59 9.26 -1.44 2.91
C ALA A 59 9.76 0.01 3.04
N VAL A 60 9.25 0.76 4.02
CA VAL A 60 9.65 2.15 4.27
C VAL A 60 10.22 2.39 5.68
N PHE A 61 9.90 1.54 6.65
CA PHE A 61 10.34 1.67 8.04
C PHE A 61 11.63 0.89 8.34
N LEU A 62 11.96 -0.15 7.58
CA LEU A 62 13.19 -0.92 7.81
C LEU A 62 14.45 -0.11 7.43
N ASP A 63 15.49 -0.24 8.26
CA ASP A 63 16.82 0.32 8.05
C ASP A 63 17.61 -0.55 7.06
N VAL A 64 17.24 -0.43 5.78
CA VAL A 64 17.85 -1.15 4.66
C VAL A 64 18.43 -0.16 3.66
N THR A 65 19.34 -0.63 2.80
CA THR A 65 19.89 0.20 1.73
C THR A 65 18.81 0.64 0.75
N GLU A 66 19.01 1.75 0.04
CA GLU A 66 18.07 2.25 -0.96
C GLU A 66 17.73 1.19 -2.04
N LYS A 67 18.73 0.39 -2.43
CA LYS A 67 18.56 -0.73 -3.37
C LYS A 67 17.65 -1.82 -2.80
N GLU A 68 17.81 -2.17 -1.53
CA GLU A 68 16.95 -3.14 -0.85
C GLU A 68 15.52 -2.60 -0.70
N ALA A 69 15.36 -1.35 -0.29
CA ALA A 69 14.04 -0.69 -0.21
C ALA A 69 13.33 -0.69 -1.57
N THR A 70 14.05 -0.35 -2.65
CA THR A 70 13.53 -0.41 -4.02
C THR A 70 13.12 -1.83 -4.40
N THR A 71 13.91 -2.83 -4.01
CA THR A 71 13.61 -4.25 -4.27
C THR A 71 12.34 -4.68 -3.55
N LEU A 72 12.17 -4.31 -2.27
CA LEU A 72 10.96 -4.59 -1.49
C LEU A 72 9.74 -3.94 -2.14
N LYS A 73 9.82 -2.66 -2.48
CA LYS A 73 8.75 -1.92 -3.17
C LYS A 73 8.34 -2.58 -4.51
N ASN A 74 9.31 -3.00 -5.32
CA ASN A 74 9.03 -3.73 -6.56
C ASN A 74 8.36 -5.09 -6.31
N GLN A 75 8.77 -5.81 -5.26
CA GLN A 75 8.12 -7.06 -4.86
C GLN A 75 6.68 -6.83 -4.43
N LEU A 76 6.39 -5.75 -3.69
CA LEU A 76 5.02 -5.37 -3.34
C LEU A 76 4.17 -5.07 -4.58
N MET A 77 4.74 -4.34 -5.55
CA MET A 77 4.04 -4.04 -6.81
C MET A 77 3.63 -5.30 -7.56
N ILE A 78 4.52 -6.30 -7.64
CA ILE A 78 4.25 -7.58 -8.30
C ILE A 78 3.24 -8.40 -7.50
N LYS A 79 3.46 -8.53 -6.18
CA LYS A 79 2.62 -9.36 -5.31
C LYS A 79 1.19 -8.84 -5.23
N TYR A 80 1.02 -7.53 -5.15
CA TYR A 80 -0.27 -6.87 -5.00
C TYR A 80 -0.73 -6.17 -6.29
N TYR A 81 -0.29 -6.68 -7.45
CA TYR A 81 -0.63 -6.14 -8.77
C TYR A 81 -2.15 -6.01 -8.99
N GLY A 82 -2.94 -6.88 -8.36
CA GLY A 82 -4.40 -6.81 -8.39
C GLY A 82 -4.96 -5.46 -7.89
N LEU A 83 -4.39 -4.88 -6.82
CA LEU A 83 -4.84 -3.59 -6.29
C LEU A 83 -4.70 -2.47 -7.33
N TRP A 84 -3.59 -2.46 -8.05
CA TRP A 84 -3.30 -1.49 -9.10
C TRP A 84 -4.20 -1.69 -10.32
N HIS A 85 -4.47 -2.94 -10.69
CA HIS A 85 -5.42 -3.28 -11.75
C HIS A 85 -6.86 -2.90 -11.42
N MET A 86 -7.22 -2.91 -10.13
CA MET A 86 -8.51 -2.44 -9.63
C MET A 86 -8.58 -0.90 -9.58
N GLY A 87 -7.52 -0.18 -9.93
CA GLY A 87 -7.50 1.27 -9.99
C GLY A 87 -7.18 1.95 -8.65
N MET A 88 -6.52 1.24 -7.72
CA MET A 88 -5.94 1.87 -6.54
C MET A 88 -4.85 2.85 -7.01
N ASN A 89 -4.92 4.09 -6.56
CA ASN A 89 -4.09 5.21 -7.03
C ASN A 89 -3.85 6.20 -5.89
N GLU A 90 -3.21 7.32 -6.20
CA GLU A 90 -2.87 8.38 -5.25
C GLU A 90 -4.05 8.85 -4.38
N ARG A 91 -5.29 8.91 -4.91
CA ARG A 91 -6.45 9.29 -4.10
C ARG A 91 -6.69 8.33 -2.93
N TYR A 92 -6.41 7.04 -3.12
CA TYR A 92 -6.55 6.04 -2.06
C TYR A 92 -5.33 5.99 -1.15
N PHE A 93 -4.16 6.42 -1.64
CA PHE A 93 -2.99 6.65 -0.80
C PHE A 93 -3.31 7.68 0.29
N GLU A 94 -3.91 8.82 -0.06
CA GLU A 94 -4.34 9.85 0.90
C GLU A 94 -5.29 9.31 1.97
N VAL A 95 -6.19 8.38 1.60
CA VAL A 95 -7.11 7.75 2.55
C VAL A 95 -6.36 6.83 3.50
N LEU A 96 -5.41 6.04 2.99
CA LEU A 96 -4.58 5.15 3.81
C LEU A 96 -3.67 5.94 4.76
N GLU A 97 -3.01 6.99 4.27
CA GLU A 97 -2.18 7.88 5.09
C GLU A 97 -3.01 8.57 6.18
N GLY A 98 -4.23 8.99 5.85
CA GLY A 98 -5.18 9.56 6.81
C GLY A 98 -5.46 8.61 7.97
N HIS A 99 -5.89 7.38 7.67
CA HIS A 99 -6.16 6.35 8.68
C HIS A 99 -4.93 6.02 9.52
N PHE A 100 -3.75 5.93 8.89
CA PHE A 100 -2.51 5.66 9.61
C PHE A 100 -2.15 6.80 10.57
N SER A 101 -2.27 8.04 10.11
CA SER A 101 -1.99 9.24 10.90
C SER A 101 -2.96 9.40 12.07
N GLU A 102 -4.25 9.17 11.83
CA GLU A 102 -5.29 9.21 12.88
C GLU A 102 -5.03 8.13 13.93
N THR A 103 -4.72 6.91 13.50
CA THR A 103 -4.41 5.81 14.43
C THR A 103 -3.19 6.10 15.31
N LEU A 104 -2.14 6.71 14.75
CA LEU A 104 -0.98 7.14 15.54
C LEU A 104 -1.37 8.17 16.61
N ARG A 105 -2.24 9.14 16.28
CA ARG A 105 -2.73 10.13 17.27
C ARG A 105 -3.58 9.47 18.36
N ASP A 106 -4.46 8.55 17.98
CA ASP A 106 -5.32 7.83 18.92
C ASP A 106 -4.52 6.93 19.87
N CYS A 107 -3.36 6.44 19.39
CA CYS A 107 -2.36 5.75 20.19
C CYS A 107 -1.42 6.69 20.96
N TRP A 108 -1.72 7.99 21.02
CA TRP A 108 -0.96 9.01 21.76
C TRP A 108 0.51 9.14 21.32
N VAL A 109 0.81 8.82 20.06
CA VAL A 109 2.14 9.03 19.50
C VAL A 109 2.41 10.54 19.41
N GLU A 110 3.57 10.97 19.92
CA GLU A 110 3.94 12.39 19.90
C GLU A 110 3.96 12.96 18.48
N GLU A 111 3.51 14.21 18.32
CA GLU A 111 3.39 14.88 17.01
C GLU A 111 4.71 14.86 16.20
N SER A 112 5.85 15.04 16.88
CA SER A 112 7.16 14.99 16.21
C SER A 112 7.51 13.60 15.66
N LEU A 113 7.02 12.54 16.30
CA LEU A 113 7.19 11.16 15.87
C LEU A 113 6.18 10.80 14.78
N LEU A 114 4.94 11.26 14.91
CA LEU A 114 3.92 11.15 13.87
C LEU A 114 4.43 11.72 12.54
N GLN A 115 5.03 12.91 12.55
CA GLN A 115 5.59 13.53 11.34
C GLN A 115 6.74 12.71 10.74
N GLN A 116 7.55 12.04 11.57
CA GLN A 116 8.56 11.10 11.09
C GLN A 116 7.91 9.88 10.43
N CYS A 117 6.89 9.29 11.04
CA CYS A 117 6.13 8.18 10.47
C CYS A 117 5.47 8.56 9.14
N GLN A 118 4.83 9.73 9.05
CA GLN A 118 4.24 10.26 7.81
C GLN A 118 5.29 10.44 6.73
N LYS A 119 6.42 11.07 7.04
CA LYS A 119 7.53 11.23 6.08
C LYS A 119 8.03 9.89 5.54
N ARG A 120 8.05 8.84 6.35
CA ARG A 120 8.41 7.49 5.89
C ARG A 120 7.29 6.87 5.07
N PHE A 121 6.05 7.01 5.50
CA PHE A 121 4.87 6.51 4.77
C PHE A 121 4.77 7.12 3.37
N GLU A 122 5.07 8.41 3.23
CA GLU A 122 5.16 9.15 1.97
C GLU A 122 6.14 8.52 0.96
N GLU A 123 7.16 7.79 1.42
CA GLU A 123 8.07 7.05 0.53
C GLU A 123 7.34 5.94 -0.28
N LEU A 124 6.09 5.58 0.07
CA LEU A 124 5.23 4.66 -0.68
C LEU A 124 4.45 5.34 -1.82
N ARG A 125 4.25 6.66 -1.80
CA ARG A 125 3.42 7.39 -2.78
C ARG A 125 3.74 7.03 -4.25
N PRO A 126 5.01 6.88 -4.67
CA PRO A 126 5.32 6.53 -6.06
C PRO A 126 4.68 5.22 -6.55
N LEU A 127 4.35 4.28 -5.64
CA LEU A 127 3.67 3.03 -6.00
C LEU A 127 2.23 3.27 -6.46
N PHE A 128 1.57 4.28 -5.87
CA PHE A 128 0.19 4.67 -6.12
C PHE A 128 0.07 5.68 -7.28
N GLU A 129 1.15 6.37 -7.64
CA GLU A 129 1.22 7.19 -8.85
C GLU A 129 1.40 6.32 -10.10
N GLN A 130 2.28 5.33 -10.03
CA GLN A 130 2.62 4.46 -11.18
C GLN A 130 1.44 3.56 -11.61
N SER A 131 0.55 3.20 -10.69
CA SER A 131 -0.64 2.38 -10.97
C SER A 131 -1.67 3.07 -11.86
N GLY A 132 -1.78 4.41 -11.77
CA GLY A 132 -2.66 5.20 -12.65
C GLY A 132 -2.30 5.06 -14.13
N GLN A 133 -1.03 4.82 -14.43
CA GLN A 133 -0.53 4.64 -15.79
C GLN A 133 -0.82 3.22 -16.34
N ILE A 134 -0.71 2.19 -15.50
CA ILE A 134 -0.94 0.77 -15.88
C ILE A 134 -2.41 0.54 -16.28
N ALA A 135 -3.36 1.14 -15.56
CA ALA A 135 -4.79 1.06 -15.89
C ALA A 135 -5.12 1.71 -17.25
N LEU A 136 -4.46 2.82 -17.59
CA LEU A 136 -4.66 3.53 -18.86
C LEU A 136 -4.08 2.78 -20.06
N ASP A 137 -2.94 2.09 -19.89
CA ASP A 137 -2.31 1.34 -20.96
C ASP A 137 -2.99 -0.03 -21.20
N GLY A 138 -3.54 -0.67 -20.16
CA GLY A 138 -4.37 -1.87 -20.29
C GLY A 138 -5.68 -1.64 -21.06
N CYS A 139 -6.33 -0.48 -20.88
CA CYS A 139 -7.53 -0.12 -21.64
C CYS A 139 -7.25 0.08 -23.15
N LYS A 140 -6.06 0.58 -23.52
CA LYS A 140 -5.71 0.79 -24.94
C LYS A 140 -5.45 -0.51 -25.70
N GLN A 141 -4.99 -1.58 -25.03
CA GLN A 141 -4.69 -2.85 -25.69
C GLN A 141 -5.95 -3.71 -25.98
N ASN A 142 -7.06 -3.47 -25.28
CA ASN A 142 -8.33 -4.18 -25.51
C ASN A 142 -9.21 -3.56 -26.61
N LEU A 143 -8.97 -2.30 -27.00
CA LEU A 143 -9.67 -1.65 -28.11
C LEU A 143 -9.08 -1.98 -29.51
N GLY A 144 -7.91 -2.63 -29.58
CA GLY A 144 -7.24 -2.98 -30.82
C GLY A 144 -7.52 -4.38 -31.40
N LYS A 145 -8.28 -5.24 -30.72
CA LYS A 145 -8.48 -6.66 -31.12
C LYS A 145 -9.85 -7.00 -31.74
N HIS A 146 -10.68 -6.00 -32.05
CA HIS A 146 -12.01 -6.23 -32.62
C HIS A 146 -12.31 -5.47 -33.91
N VAL A 147 -11.34 -5.44 -34.84
CA VAL A 147 -11.64 -5.11 -36.24
C VAL A 147 -10.91 -6.06 -37.18
N GLY A 148 -11.69 -6.91 -37.86
CA GLY A 148 -11.32 -7.44 -39.18
C GLY A 148 -11.00 -8.93 -39.22
N HIS A 149 -12.04 -9.78 -39.31
CA HIS A 149 -12.08 -10.88 -40.27
C HIS A 149 -13.53 -11.25 -40.54
N ASN A 150 -14.10 -10.65 -41.59
CA ASN A 150 -15.28 -11.17 -42.26
C ASN A 150 -15.06 -11.03 -43.77
N THR A 151 -14.31 -11.96 -44.34
CA THR A 151 -14.28 -12.17 -45.79
C THR A 151 -15.24 -13.30 -46.08
N ILE A 152 -16.45 -12.93 -46.49
CA ILE A 152 -17.49 -13.84 -46.95
C ILE A 152 -17.04 -14.41 -48.30
N ALA A 153 -16.97 -15.73 -48.39
CA ALA A 153 -16.86 -16.46 -49.65
C ALA A 153 -18.14 -16.24 -50.48
N THR A 154 -18.01 -16.00 -51.78
CA THR A 154 -19.11 -16.23 -52.73
C THR A 154 -18.55 -16.85 -54.01
N ALA A 155 -19.02 -18.08 -54.26
CA ALA A 155 -19.20 -18.83 -55.50
C ALA A 155 -18.23 -18.65 -56.68
#